data_AF-A0A645I7A8-F1
#
_entry.id   AF-A0A645I7A8-F1
#
_cell.length_a   1.000
_cell.length_b   1.000
_cell.length_c   1.000
_cell.angle_alpha   90.00
_cell.angle_beta   90.00
_cell.angle_gamma   90.00
#
_symmetry.space_group_name_H-M   'P 1'
#
loop_
_entity.id
_entity.type
_entity.pdbx_description
1 polymer ?
#
loop_
_entity_poly.entity_id
_entity_poly.type
_entity_poly.pdbx_seq_one_letter_code
_entity_poly.pdbx_strand_id
1 'polypeptide(L)'
;MPFRFIGLAGSTGLLFLLTFNSFWDQLDVRFSPSMPETSLVTIVLLLLLSAQNQFVRRCGWQDLPVLFAPFIVAGGYLLNLVDLSGMAATILVNLFFLYISLRTIRTGVHRQQLGLVNTGMLLLAAVIAARFLDIHFSFIIRGLVFMLLGLAFLGANLYMVRRKGGGGT
;
A
#
# COMPACT_ATOMS: atom_id res chain seq x y z
N MET A 1 5.71 12.69 -19.03
CA MET A 1 5.89 11.80 -17.86
C MET A 1 5.31 12.29 -16.50
N PRO A 2 4.64 13.47 -16.33
CA PRO A 2 4.19 13.89 -14.98
C PRO A 2 2.95 13.15 -14.46
N PHE A 3 2.01 12.80 -15.33
CA PHE A 3 0.76 12.13 -14.95
C PHE A 3 0.95 10.74 -14.32
N ARG A 4 1.98 10.01 -14.74
CA ARG A 4 2.31 8.69 -14.18
C ARG A 4 2.75 8.78 -12.73
N PHE A 5 3.58 9.77 -12.40
CA PHE A 5 4.10 9.94 -11.03
C PHE A 5 2.98 10.34 -10.07
N ILE A 6 2.11 11.26 -10.50
CA ILE A 6 0.93 11.70 -9.74
C ILE A 6 -0.04 10.53 -9.51
N GLY A 7 -0.29 9.71 -10.55
CA GLY A 7 -1.18 8.55 -10.43
C GLY A 7 -0.64 7.48 -9.47
N LEU A 8 0.67 7.21 -9.50
CA LEU A 8 1.33 6.27 -8.59
C LEU A 8 1.34 6.78 -7.14
N ALA A 9 1.64 8.06 -6.94
CA ALA A 9 1.61 8.67 -5.62
C ALA A 9 0.19 8.68 -5.04
N GLY A 10 -0.80 9.03 -5.87
CA GLY A 10 -2.21 9.04 -5.48
C GLY A 10 -2.75 7.64 -5.14
N SER A 11 -2.46 6.62 -5.96
CA SER A 11 -2.90 5.25 -5.68
C SER A 11 -2.26 4.68 -4.42
N THR A 12 -0.98 4.99 -4.19
CA THR A 12 -0.27 4.59 -2.98
C THR A 12 -0.83 5.28 -1.75
N GLY A 13 -1.14 6.59 -1.85
CA GLY A 13 -1.81 7.33 -0.78
C GLY A 13 -3.20 6.80 -0.46
N LEU A 14 -3.99 6.44 -1.48
CA LEU A 14 -5.31 5.81 -1.32
C LEU A 14 -5.21 4.46 -0.61
N LEU A 15 -4.31 3.59 -1.06
CA LEU A 15 -4.05 2.31 -0.41
C LEU A 15 -3.63 2.48 1.06
N PHE A 16 -2.84 3.51 1.36
CA PHE A 16 -2.43 3.84 2.71
C PHE A 16 -3.62 4.26 3.58
N LEU A 17 -4.54 5.08 3.06
CA LEU A 17 -5.76 5.45 3.78
C LEU A 17 -6.67 4.24 4.05
N LEU A 18 -6.83 3.36 3.07
CA LEU A 18 -7.60 2.11 3.23
C LEU A 18 -6.96 1.10 4.20
N THR A 19 -5.77 1.39 4.72
CA THR A 19 -5.10 0.56 5.74
C THR A 19 -5.73 0.76 7.13
N PHE A 20 -6.42 1.87 7.36
CA PHE A 20 -7.08 2.19 8.64
C PHE A 20 -8.48 1.57 8.70
N ASN A 21 -8.79 0.87 9.80
CA ASN A 21 -10.11 0.25 9.99
C ASN A 21 -11.23 1.29 10.06
N SER A 22 -10.97 2.47 10.65
CA SER A 22 -11.95 3.57 10.73
C SER A 22 -12.45 4.06 9.37
N PHE A 23 -11.67 3.89 8.29
CA PHE A 23 -12.14 4.21 6.94
C PHE A 23 -13.14 3.18 6.42
N TRP A 24 -12.95 1.90 6.76
CA TRP A 24 -13.91 0.85 6.45
C TRP A 24 -15.19 1.00 7.26
N ASP A 25 -15.10 1.37 8.54
CA ASP A 25 -16.26 1.66 9.39
C ASP A 25 -17.07 2.86 8.90
N GLN A 26 -16.44 3.86 8.30
CA GLN A 26 -17.15 4.99 7.67
C GLN A 26 -17.69 4.64 6.28
N LEU A 27 -17.08 3.67 5.61
CA LEU A 27 -17.61 3.06 4.38
C LEU A 27 -18.77 2.11 4.66
N ASP A 28 -18.98 1.72 5.93
CA ASP A 28 -20.22 1.13 6.45
C ASP A 28 -21.32 2.21 6.45
N VAL A 29 -21.55 2.80 5.27
CA VAL A 29 -22.81 3.40 4.94
C VAL A 29 -23.79 2.26 5.17
N ARG A 30 -24.61 2.38 6.22
CA ARG A 30 -25.80 1.56 6.45
C ARG A 30 -26.72 1.77 5.24
N PHE A 31 -26.36 1.17 4.12
CA PHE A 31 -27.16 1.13 2.93
C PHE A 31 -28.34 0.28 3.33
N SER A 32 -29.43 0.94 3.68
CA SER A 32 -30.74 0.37 3.48
C SER A 32 -30.70 -0.18 2.05
N PRO A 33 -30.88 -1.50 1.83
CA PRO A 33 -30.69 -2.13 0.54
C PRO A 33 -31.84 -1.74 -0.40
N SER A 34 -31.95 -0.46 -0.75
CA SER A 34 -32.56 -0.02 -1.98
C SER A 34 -31.60 -0.43 -3.10
N MET A 35 -32.10 -1.35 -3.92
CA MET A 35 -31.40 -2.14 -4.92
C MET A 35 -30.72 -1.41 -6.13
N PRO A 36 -30.76 -0.06 -6.32
CA PRO A 36 -29.97 0.57 -7.40
C PRO A 36 -28.55 0.99 -7.02
N GLU A 37 -28.26 1.32 -5.76
CA GLU A 37 -26.98 1.98 -5.39
C GLU A 37 -25.83 0.98 -5.31
N THR A 38 -26.08 -0.20 -4.74
CA THR A 38 -25.13 -1.32 -4.68
C THR A 38 -24.79 -1.86 -6.07
N SER A 39 -25.76 -1.90 -6.99
CA SER A 39 -25.52 -2.34 -8.37
C SER A 39 -24.65 -1.35 -9.14
N LEU A 40 -24.86 -0.04 -8.96
CA LEU A 40 -24.01 1.00 -9.57
C LEU A 40 -22.57 0.96 -9.06
N VAL A 41 -22.35 0.84 -7.75
CA VAL A 41 -21.00 0.72 -7.17
C VAL A 41 -20.27 -0.50 -7.72
N THR A 42 -20.98 -1.63 -7.82
CA THR A 42 -20.42 -2.89 -8.37
C THR A 42 -20.06 -2.75 -9.84
N ILE A 43 -20.91 -2.10 -10.65
CA ILE A 43 -20.66 -1.86 -12.08
C ILE A 43 -19.47 -0.92 -12.28
N VAL A 44 -19.36 0.16 -11.50
CA VAL A 44 -18.22 1.09 -11.55
C VAL A 44 -16.92 0.37 -11.19
N LEU A 45 -16.95 -0.50 -10.17
CA LEU A 45 -15.82 -1.34 -9.79
C LEU A 45 -15.38 -2.28 -10.93
N LEU A 46 -16.33 -2.94 -11.60
CA LEU A 46 -16.06 -3.81 -12.75
C LEU A 46 -15.51 -3.04 -13.97
N LEU A 47 -15.99 -1.81 -14.19
CA LEU A 47 -15.46 -0.91 -15.23
C LEU A 47 -14.02 -0.48 -14.93
N LEU A 48 -13.71 -0.14 -13.68
CA LEU A 48 -12.34 0.18 -13.25
C LEU A 48 -11.40 -1.02 -13.39
N LEU A 49 -11.87 -2.23 -13.05
CA LEU A 49 -11.11 -3.48 -13.21
C LEU A 49 -10.83 -3.82 -14.67
N SER A 50 -11.81 -3.64 -15.56
CA SER A 50 -11.66 -3.92 -17.00
C SER A 50 -10.75 -2.90 -17.70
N ALA A 51 -10.88 -1.60 -17.39
CA ALA A 51 -9.98 -0.55 -17.86
C ALA A 51 -8.54 -0.80 -17.40
N GLN A 52 -8.36 -1.28 -16.16
CA GLN A 52 -7.06 -1.62 -15.62
C GLN A 52 -6.43 -2.83 -16.30
N ASN A 53 -7.18 -3.90 -16.58
CA ASN A 53 -6.66 -5.08 -17.27
C ASN A 53 -6.12 -4.74 -18.67
N GLN A 54 -6.75 -3.78 -19.36
CA GLN A 54 -6.23 -3.26 -20.63
C GLN A 54 -4.96 -2.43 -20.45
N PHE A 55 -4.83 -1.69 -19.34
CA PHE A 55 -3.65 -0.89 -19.03
C PHE A 55 -2.45 -1.74 -18.57
N VAL A 56 -2.69 -2.86 -17.87
CA VAL A 56 -1.69 -3.87 -17.47
C VAL A 56 -1.00 -4.46 -18.69
N ARG A 57 -1.76 -4.77 -19.75
CA ARG A 57 -1.21 -5.29 -21.01
C ARG A 57 -0.29 -4.29 -21.73
N ARG A 58 -0.31 -3.01 -21.33
CA ARG A 58 0.47 -1.92 -21.92
C ARG A 58 1.66 -1.47 -21.06
N CYS A 59 1.76 -1.91 -19.80
CA CYS A 59 2.81 -1.50 -18.87
C CYS A 59 3.73 -2.67 -18.50
N GLY A 60 5.04 -2.42 -18.50
CA GLY A 60 6.05 -3.44 -18.20
C GLY A 60 6.02 -3.92 -16.74
N TRP A 61 6.71 -5.05 -16.52
CA TRP A 61 6.71 -5.87 -15.29
C TRP A 61 7.15 -5.18 -13.98
N GLN A 62 7.54 -3.91 -14.05
CA GLN A 62 8.11 -3.16 -12.93
C GLN A 62 7.03 -2.52 -12.04
N ASP A 63 5.86 -2.20 -12.59
CA ASP A 63 4.73 -1.59 -11.87
C ASP A 63 3.61 -2.59 -11.51
N LEU A 64 3.81 -3.88 -11.82
CA LEU A 64 2.84 -4.96 -11.61
C LEU A 64 2.18 -5.02 -10.23
N PRO A 65 2.86 -4.79 -9.09
CA PRO A 65 2.25 -5.06 -7.79
C PRO A 65 1.29 -3.94 -7.37
N VAL A 66 1.60 -2.66 -7.63
CA VAL A 66 0.66 -1.54 -7.41
C VAL A 66 -0.54 -1.65 -8.36
N LEU A 67 -0.35 -2.29 -9.50
CA LEU A 67 -1.42 -2.55 -10.46
C LEU A 67 -2.45 -3.56 -9.97
N PHE A 68 -2.17 -4.39 -8.97
CA PHE A 68 -3.19 -5.24 -8.34
C PHE A 68 -3.97 -4.53 -7.23
N ALA A 69 -3.65 -3.26 -6.93
CA ALA A 69 -4.29 -2.50 -5.87
C ALA A 69 -5.83 -2.45 -5.97
N PRO A 70 -6.43 -2.16 -7.14
CA PRO A 70 -7.89 -2.11 -7.25
C PRO A 70 -8.54 -3.48 -7.08
N PHE A 71 -7.85 -4.56 -7.46
CA PHE A 71 -8.33 -5.93 -7.23
C PHE A 71 -8.39 -6.26 -5.74
N ILE A 72 -7.39 -5.79 -5.00
CA ILE A 72 -7.31 -5.93 -3.54
C ILE A 72 -8.37 -5.06 -2.86
N VAL A 73 -8.59 -3.84 -3.33
CA VAL A 73 -9.64 -2.95 -2.82
C VAL A 73 -11.04 -3.52 -3.13
N ALA A 74 -11.25 -4.05 -4.33
CA ALA A 74 -12.48 -4.76 -4.71
C ALA A 74 -12.74 -5.98 -3.83
N GLY A 75 -11.71 -6.80 -3.60
CA GLY A 75 -11.78 -7.95 -2.70
C GLY A 75 -12.07 -7.53 -1.26
N GLY A 76 -11.43 -6.47 -0.76
CA GLY A 76 -11.70 -5.89 0.56
C GLY A 76 -13.14 -5.41 0.69
N TYR A 77 -13.68 -4.75 -0.32
CA TYR A 77 -15.08 -4.34 -0.37
C TYR A 77 -16.05 -5.54 -0.34
N LEU A 78 -15.81 -6.56 -1.15
CA LEU A 78 -16.63 -7.78 -1.14
C LEU A 78 -16.58 -8.52 0.20
N LEU A 79 -15.42 -8.54 0.87
CA LEU A 79 -15.29 -9.11 2.21
C LEU A 79 -16.03 -8.28 3.26
N ASN A 80 -16.04 -6.95 3.13
CA ASN A 80 -16.80 -6.07 4.01
C ASN A 80 -18.33 -6.29 3.91
N LEU A 81 -18.84 -6.74 2.74
CA LEU A 81 -20.25 -7.14 2.59
C LEU A 81 -20.62 -8.41 3.40
N VAL A 82 -19.65 -9.28 3.69
CA VAL A 82 -19.86 -10.52 4.45
C VAL A 82 -19.50 -10.33 5.94
N ASP A 83 -18.50 -9.49 6.22
CA ASP A 83 -18.01 -9.14 7.54
C ASP A 83 -18.09 -7.63 7.77
N LEU A 84 -19.21 -7.17 8.34
CA LEU A 84 -19.48 -5.75 8.59
C LEU A 84 -18.46 -5.10 9.54
N SER A 85 -17.64 -5.88 10.25
CA SER A 85 -16.61 -5.32 11.14
C SER A 85 -15.45 -4.63 10.39
N GLY A 86 -15.35 -4.83 9.06
CA GLY A 86 -14.26 -4.29 8.25
C GLY A 86 -12.86 -4.82 8.59
N MET A 87 -12.76 -5.74 9.56
CA MET A 87 -11.50 -6.27 10.05
C MET A 87 -10.81 -7.14 9.01
N ALA A 88 -11.57 -8.01 8.32
CA ALA A 88 -11.05 -8.84 7.23
C ALA A 88 -10.49 -8.01 6.06
N ALA A 89 -11.20 -6.95 5.65
CA ALA A 89 -10.76 -6.03 4.59
C ALA A 89 -9.48 -5.29 4.99
N THR A 90 -9.43 -4.82 6.25
CA THR A 90 -8.27 -4.14 6.82
C THR A 90 -7.04 -5.04 6.81
N ILE A 91 -7.16 -6.30 7.26
CA ILE A 91 -6.05 -7.27 7.27
C ILE A 91 -5.54 -7.53 5.85
N LEU A 92 -6.44 -7.70 4.88
CA LEU A 92 -6.10 -7.98 3.49
C LEU A 92 -5.32 -6.82 2.86
N VAL A 93 -5.78 -5.58 3.01
CA VAL A 93 -5.09 -4.39 2.48
C VAL A 93 -3.73 -4.20 3.17
N ASN A 94 -3.65 -4.38 4.48
CA ASN A 94 -2.39 -4.29 5.24
C ASN A 94 -1.34 -5.30 4.73
N LEU A 95 -1.73 -6.57 4.57
CA LEU A 95 -0.85 -7.61 4.04
C LEU A 95 -0.36 -7.29 2.63
N PHE A 96 -1.25 -6.76 1.79
CA PHE A 96 -0.90 -6.37 0.43
C PHE A 96 0.08 -5.18 0.41
N PHE A 97 -0.15 -4.15 1.23
CA PHE A 97 0.73 -3.00 1.33
C PHE A 97 2.11 -3.38 1.87
N LEU A 98 2.15 -4.29 2.86
CA LEU A 98 3.38 -4.86 3.38
C LEU A 98 4.14 -5.63 2.28
N TYR A 99 3.43 -6.44 1.50
CA TYR A 99 4.01 -7.17 0.37
C TYR A 99 4.61 -6.23 -0.70
N ILE A 100 3.90 -5.15 -1.08
CA ILE A 100 4.41 -4.12 -2.00
C ILE A 100 5.69 -3.49 -1.45
N SER A 101 5.68 -3.12 -0.17
CA SER A 101 6.82 -2.47 0.49
C SER A 101 8.06 -3.37 0.45
N LEU A 102 7.93 -4.63 0.88
CA LEU A 102 9.02 -5.62 0.87
C LEU A 102 9.51 -5.94 -0.54
N ARG A 103 8.62 -6.07 -1.52
CA ARG A 103 8.99 -6.33 -2.91
C ARG A 103 9.78 -5.15 -3.49
N THR A 104 9.36 -3.92 -3.20
CA THR A 104 10.06 -2.70 -3.63
C THR A 104 11.47 -2.62 -3.05
N ILE A 105 11.64 -2.96 -1.77
CA ILE A 105 12.97 -3.08 -1.14
C ILE A 105 13.81 -4.14 -1.85
N ARG A 106 13.28 -5.35 -2.03
CA ARG A 106 13.99 -6.46 -2.69
C ARG A 106 14.43 -6.09 -4.12
N THR A 107 13.55 -5.50 -4.90
CA THR A 107 13.85 -5.04 -6.26
C THR A 107 14.90 -3.94 -6.26
N GLY A 108 14.82 -2.98 -5.32
CA GLY A 108 15.82 -1.93 -5.17
C GLY A 108 17.20 -2.46 -4.80
N VAL A 109 17.27 -3.44 -3.89
CA VAL A 109 18.53 -4.09 -3.50
C VAL A 109 19.13 -4.86 -4.67
N HIS A 110 18.32 -5.64 -5.39
CA HIS A 110 18.77 -6.41 -6.54
C HIS A 110 19.28 -5.51 -7.68
N ARG A 111 18.61 -4.37 -7.92
CA ARG A 111 18.99 -3.39 -8.94
C ARG A 111 20.03 -2.37 -8.46
N GLN A 112 20.48 -2.46 -7.21
CA GLN A 112 21.37 -1.48 -6.56
C GLN A 112 20.88 -0.03 -6.66
N GLN A 113 19.56 0.17 -6.74
CA GLN A 113 18.93 1.48 -6.87
C GLN A 113 18.49 1.97 -5.49
N LEU A 114 19.29 2.87 -4.90
CA LEU A 114 19.03 3.49 -3.60
C LEU A 114 17.63 4.11 -3.53
N GLY A 115 17.19 4.77 -4.60
CA GLY A 115 15.86 5.37 -4.67
C GLY A 115 14.74 4.36 -4.44
N LEU A 116 14.80 3.18 -5.07
CA LEU A 116 13.78 2.12 -4.88
C LEU A 116 13.82 1.52 -3.48
N VAL A 117 15.01 1.30 -2.93
CA VAL A 117 15.16 0.78 -1.56
C VAL A 117 14.57 1.75 -0.54
N ASN A 118 14.89 3.04 -0.68
CA ASN A 118 14.35 4.11 0.14
C ASN A 118 12.81 4.16 0.02
N THR A 119 12.26 4.19 -1.20
CA THR A 119 10.80 4.19 -1.40
C THR A 119 10.14 2.99 -0.72
N GLY A 120 10.69 1.78 -0.88
CA GLY A 120 10.13 0.59 -0.23
C GLY A 120 10.21 0.65 1.31
N MET A 121 11.27 1.22 1.87
CA MET A 121 11.40 1.42 3.32
C MET A 121 10.46 2.49 3.85
N LEU A 122 10.23 3.58 3.12
CA LEU A 122 9.23 4.59 3.46
C LEU A 122 7.82 3.98 3.51
N LEU A 123 7.47 3.15 2.52
CA LEU A 123 6.18 2.45 2.50
C LEU A 123 6.05 1.48 3.68
N LEU A 124 7.11 0.74 4.00
CA LEU A 124 7.14 -0.16 5.15
C LEU A 124 6.96 0.61 6.47
N ALA A 125 7.69 1.72 6.61
CA ALA A 125 7.59 2.60 7.78
C ALA A 125 6.19 3.19 7.91
N ALA A 126 5.56 3.58 6.80
CA ALA A 126 4.20 4.09 6.78
C ALA A 126 3.20 3.06 7.31
N VAL A 127 3.22 1.80 6.84
CA VAL A 127 2.32 0.75 7.34
C VAL A 127 2.51 0.49 8.83
N ILE A 128 3.77 0.39 9.28
CA ILE A 128 4.08 0.16 10.69
C ILE A 128 3.56 1.32 11.54
N ALA A 129 3.79 2.56 11.09
CA ALA A 129 3.29 3.76 11.75
C ALA A 129 1.76 3.80 11.80
N ALA A 130 1.08 3.55 10.68
CA ALA A 130 -0.38 3.50 10.60
C ALA A 130 -0.93 2.47 11.59
N ARG A 131 -0.37 1.27 11.63
CA ARG A 131 -0.85 0.22 12.55
C ARG A 131 -0.57 0.55 14.01
N PHE A 132 0.52 1.26 14.30
CA PHE A 132 0.83 1.75 15.64
C PHE A 132 -0.10 2.87 16.12
N LEU A 133 -0.60 3.68 15.20
CA LEU A 133 -1.58 4.73 15.47
C LEU A 133 -2.99 4.16 15.66
N ASP A 134 -3.33 3.14 14.86
CA ASP A 134 -4.62 2.45 14.86
C ASP A 134 -4.80 1.55 16.10
N ILE A 135 -3.76 0.81 16.52
CA ILE A 135 -3.79 0.08 17.78
C ILE A 135 -3.52 1.06 18.94
N HIS A 136 -4.27 0.94 20.04
CA HIS A 136 -4.11 1.72 21.29
C HIS A 136 -2.78 1.42 22.01
N PHE A 137 -1.64 1.70 21.39
CA PHE A 137 -0.32 1.63 22.01
C PHE A 137 0.01 2.92 22.75
N SER A 138 0.76 2.80 23.85
CA SER A 138 1.32 3.94 24.57
C SER A 138 2.18 4.82 23.65
N PHE A 139 2.10 6.14 23.85
CA PHE A 139 2.85 7.15 23.12
C PHE A 139 4.37 6.87 23.08
N ILE A 140 4.93 6.30 24.16
CA ILE A 140 6.35 5.98 24.28
C ILE A 140 6.77 4.88 23.28
N ILE A 141 5.93 3.84 23.14
CA ILE A 141 6.22 2.71 22.24
C ILE A 141 6.14 3.18 20.78
N ARG A 142 5.19 4.07 20.46
CA ARG A 142 5.09 4.73 19.14
C ARG A 142 6.39 5.46 18.79
N GLY A 143 6.91 6.29 19.71
CA GLY A 143 8.16 7.04 19.50
C GLY A 143 9.38 6.14 19.27
N LEU A 144 9.52 5.06 20.05
CA LEU A 144 10.60 4.08 19.92
C LEU A 144 10.60 3.38 18.55
N VAL A 145 9.42 2.99 18.05
CA VAL A 145 9.31 2.33 16.74
C VAL A 145 9.65 3.29 15.60
N PHE A 146 9.21 4.56 15.66
CA PHE A 146 9.64 5.57 14.69
C PHE A 146 11.16 5.79 14.70
N MET A 147 11.79 5.81 15.88
CA MET A 147 13.24 5.95 16.01
C MET A 147 13.98 4.75 15.41
N LEU A 148 13.54 3.52 15.71
CA LEU A 148 14.13 2.29 15.15
C LEU A 148 13.97 2.21 13.63
N LEU A 149 12.83 2.64 13.08
CA LEU A 149 12.62 2.73 11.64
C LEU A 149 13.57 3.74 10.99
N GLY A 150 13.77 4.91 11.61
CA GLY A 150 14.76 5.90 11.17
C GLY A 150 16.18 5.35 11.18
N LEU A 151 16.56 4.58 12.20
CA LEU A 151 17.86 3.90 12.28
C LEU A 151 18.01 2.81 11.21
N ALA A 152 16.99 2.00 10.97
CA ALA A 152 17.01 0.98 9.92
C ALA A 152 17.19 1.62 8.53
N PHE A 153 16.52 2.76 8.30
CA PHE A 153 16.63 3.54 7.08
C PHE A 153 18.03 4.13 6.88
N LEU A 154 18.62 4.68 7.95
CA LEU A 154 19.99 5.20 7.93
C LEU A 154 21.00 4.07 7.69
N GLY A 155 20.84 2.94 8.40
CA GLY A 155 21.70 1.76 8.27
C GLY A 155 21.67 1.16 6.88
N ALA A 156 20.50 1.04 6.26
CA ALA A 156 20.39 0.54 4.89
C ALA A 156 21.02 1.47 3.85
N ASN A 157 20.84 2.79 4.01
CA ASN A 157 21.51 3.78 3.17
C ASN A 157 23.04 3.68 3.32
N LEU A 158 23.55 3.57 4.55
CA LEU A 158 24.99 3.40 4.82
C LEU A 158 25.55 2.10 4.22
N TYR A 159 24.83 0.99 4.35
CA TYR A 159 25.25 -0.31 3.81
C TYR A 159 25.40 -0.27 2.28
N MET A 160 24.44 0.34 1.57
CA MET A 160 24.50 0.47 0.12
C MET A 160 25.58 1.46 -0.35
N VAL A 161 25.80 2.57 0.36
CA VAL A 161 26.89 3.52 0.04
C VAL A 161 28.25 2.83 0.16
N ARG A 162 28.48 2.04 1.22
CA ARG A 162 29.71 1.27 1.40
C ARG A 162 29.95 0.26 0.27
N ARG A 163 28.87 -0.36 -0.25
CA ARG A 163 28.97 -1.29 -1.37
C ARG A 163 29.24 -0.60 -2.71
N LYS A 164 28.77 0.65 -2.88
CA LYS A 164 29.05 1.46 -4.07
C LYS A 164 30.46 2.07 -4.03
N GLY A 165 31.00 2.34 -2.84
CA GLY A 165 32.37 2.82 -2.64
C GLY A 165 33.47 1.75 -2.72
N GLY A 166 33.11 0.46 -2.70
CA GLY A 166 34.07 -0.66 -2.82
C GLY A 166 34.28 -1.19 -4.25
N GLY A 167 33.68 -0.57 -5.26
CA GLY A 167 33.82 -0.94 -6.68
C GLY A 167 34.47 0.14 -7.54
N GLY A 168 35.23 1.05 -6.91
CA GLY A 168 36.00 2.10 -7.58
C GLY A 168 37.48 1.77 -7.63
N THR A 169 37.84 0.80 -8.48
CA THR A 169 39.13 0.73 -9.21
C THR A 169 38.85 0.06 -10.55
#